data_AF-A0A7S0Q1Q7-F1
#
_entry.id   AF-A0A7S0Q1Q7-F1
#
_cell.length_a   1.000
_cell.length_b   1.000
_cell.length_c   1.000
_cell.angle_alpha   90.00
_cell.angle_beta   90.00
_cell.angle_gamma   90.00
#
_symmetry.space_group_name_H-M   'P 1'
#
loop_
_entity.id
_entity.type
_entity.pdbx_description
1 polymer ?
#
loop_
_entity_poly.entity_id
_entity_poly.type
_entity_poly.pdbx_seq_one_letter_code
_entity_poly.pdbx_strand_id
1 'polypeptide(L)'
;LPRSTRGVVEAGLLDGTASFLEWVAARTAFLNEGTDAFLSSPSCADGKPCQIVVLGAGFDTRSIRYQRPGLRFFEVDLPETIEAKRVVHERYKAEVEPSVRLPERVGFDLNECEHSSLLDTLETKHGFVRDVPTMFVSEAVMFYVNPLAIANLYAEVFAYGKSAEAMYCFTDSMRPFVEGPFSDEAASFFHGQGVQLLSHSARWSGAVQFAHAVARTPTLSETADSLLNHVAANVEAPVNSYSPERSSRSPDAQPSFNNTWYAITYSSELRDGTPYSTRLFGEPLTLLRSADATLSC
;
A
#
# COMPACT_ATOMS: atom_id res chain seq x y z
N LEU A 1 -6.78 -14.83 9.85
CA LEU A 1 -7.28 -16.22 9.70
C LEU A 1 -7.88 -16.73 11.01
N PRO A 2 -9.02 -17.46 10.97
CA PRO A 2 -9.64 -18.10 12.13
C PRO A 2 -8.64 -18.97 12.91
N ARG A 3 -8.84 -19.15 14.23
CA ARG A 3 -7.94 -19.99 15.06
C ARG A 3 -7.84 -21.43 14.56
N SER A 4 -8.88 -21.95 13.94
CA SER A 4 -8.96 -23.32 13.41
C SER A 4 -8.07 -23.59 12.19
N THR A 5 -7.60 -22.56 11.49
CA THR A 5 -6.79 -22.73 10.27
C THR A 5 -5.29 -22.50 10.48
N ARG A 6 -4.87 -22.13 11.70
CA ARG A 6 -3.46 -21.81 12.00
C ARG A 6 -2.54 -23.04 11.98
N GLY A 7 -2.98 -24.18 12.51
CA GLY A 7 -2.16 -25.41 12.54
C GLY A 7 -2.03 -26.12 11.18
N VAL A 8 -2.87 -25.76 10.20
CA VAL A 8 -2.81 -26.33 8.84
C VAL A 8 -1.66 -25.70 8.03
N VAL A 9 -1.28 -24.46 8.36
CA VAL A 9 -0.16 -23.74 7.74
C VAL A 9 1.19 -24.30 8.21
N GLU A 10 1.30 -24.70 9.48
CA GLU A 10 2.53 -25.27 10.05
C GLU A 10 2.87 -26.67 9.50
N ALA A 11 1.89 -27.39 8.93
CA ALA A 11 2.03 -28.79 8.51
C ALA A 11 2.42 -28.99 7.03
N GLY A 12 2.67 -27.92 6.25
CA GLY A 12 3.13 -28.03 4.85
C GLY A 12 2.14 -28.69 3.87
N LEU A 13 0.90 -28.96 4.28
CA LEU A 13 -0.14 -29.62 3.46
C LEU A 13 -0.69 -28.75 2.31
N LEU A 14 -0.08 -27.60 2.08
CA LEU A 14 -0.57 -26.52 1.24
C LEU A 14 0.54 -25.89 0.41
N ASP A 15 1.65 -26.54 0.06
CA ASP A 15 2.85 -25.90 -0.53
C ASP A 15 2.63 -24.91 -1.71
N GLY A 16 1.61 -25.09 -2.57
CA GLY A 16 1.24 -24.08 -3.59
C GLY A 16 0.32 -22.96 -3.08
N THR A 17 -0.59 -23.31 -2.18
CA THR A 17 -1.46 -22.37 -1.43
C THR A 17 -0.71 -21.63 -0.34
N ALA A 18 0.43 -22.12 0.16
CA ALA A 18 1.26 -21.49 1.17
C ALA A 18 1.90 -20.22 0.60
N SER A 19 2.35 -20.24 -0.66
CA SER A 19 2.83 -19.04 -1.36
C SER A 19 1.71 -18.03 -1.65
N PHE A 20 0.52 -18.48 -2.09
CA PHE A 20 -0.63 -17.58 -2.27
C PHE A 20 -1.12 -16.99 -0.94
N LEU A 21 -1.14 -17.80 0.13
CA LEU A 21 -1.51 -17.36 1.48
C LEU A 21 -0.42 -16.47 2.09
N GLU A 22 0.86 -16.70 1.80
CA GLU A 22 1.97 -15.83 2.19
C GLU A 22 1.82 -14.47 1.52
N TRP A 23 1.55 -14.44 0.21
CA TRP A 23 1.29 -13.20 -0.52
C TRP A 23 0.12 -12.40 0.08
N VAL A 24 -1.03 -13.05 0.29
CA VAL A 24 -2.20 -12.40 0.90
C VAL A 24 -1.88 -11.94 2.33
N ALA A 25 -1.12 -12.73 3.09
CA ALA A 25 -0.70 -12.38 4.44
C ALA A 25 0.27 -11.19 4.44
N ALA A 26 1.22 -11.13 3.52
CA ALA A 26 2.20 -10.05 3.39
C ALA A 26 1.52 -8.72 3.05
N ARG A 27 0.62 -8.70 2.06
CA ARG A 27 -0.20 -7.50 1.78
C ARG A 27 -1.05 -7.10 2.98
N THR A 28 -1.70 -8.07 3.61
CA THR A 28 -2.55 -7.80 4.77
C THR A 28 -1.73 -7.19 5.91
N ALA A 29 -0.55 -7.73 6.20
CA ALA A 29 0.36 -7.23 7.22
C ALA A 29 0.85 -5.82 6.89
N PHE A 30 1.31 -5.58 5.67
CA PHE A 30 1.80 -4.27 5.23
C PHE A 30 0.72 -3.18 5.32
N LEU A 31 -0.50 -3.48 4.88
CA LEU A 31 -1.62 -2.54 4.97
C LEU A 31 -2.08 -2.34 6.41
N ASN A 32 -2.01 -3.37 7.26
CA ASN A 32 -2.31 -3.24 8.69
C ASN A 32 -1.25 -2.38 9.39
N GLU A 33 0.03 -2.55 9.09
CA GLU A 33 1.12 -1.70 9.61
C GLU A 33 0.87 -0.23 9.28
N GLY A 34 0.56 0.08 8.01
CA GLY A 34 0.22 1.44 7.61
C GLY A 34 -1.04 1.98 8.30
N THR A 35 -2.05 1.13 8.47
CA THR A 35 -3.27 1.48 9.23
C THR A 35 -2.94 1.77 10.69
N ASP A 36 -2.12 0.95 11.34
CA ASP A 36 -1.72 1.12 12.73
C ASP A 36 -0.88 2.40 12.92
N ALA A 37 0.02 2.70 11.98
CA ALA A 37 0.80 3.94 11.96
C ALA A 37 -0.10 5.18 11.80
N PHE A 38 -1.06 5.15 10.87
CA PHE A 38 -2.05 6.22 10.71
C PHE A 38 -2.89 6.42 11.97
N LEU A 39 -3.44 5.34 12.53
CA LEU A 39 -4.32 5.41 13.69
C LEU A 39 -3.59 5.79 14.99
N SER A 40 -2.29 5.53 15.11
CA SER A 40 -1.50 5.96 16.27
C SER A 40 -0.95 7.38 16.14
N SER A 41 -1.09 8.01 14.96
CA SER A 41 -0.56 9.35 14.71
C SER A 41 -1.27 10.44 15.52
N PRO A 42 -0.57 11.56 15.84
CA PRO A 42 -1.19 12.71 16.50
C PRO A 42 -2.39 13.30 15.74
N SER A 43 -2.48 13.05 14.44
CA SER A 43 -3.57 13.51 13.57
C SER A 43 -4.87 12.72 13.77
N CYS A 44 -4.81 11.46 14.22
CA CYS A 44 -5.97 10.56 14.31
C CYS A 44 -6.17 9.92 15.70
N ALA A 45 -5.17 10.01 16.58
CA ALA A 45 -5.25 9.52 17.95
C ALA A 45 -6.21 10.35 18.83
N ASP A 46 -6.45 9.89 20.05
CA ASP A 46 -7.21 10.59 21.10
C ASP A 46 -8.65 10.99 20.72
N GLY A 47 -9.27 10.20 19.84
CA GLY A 47 -10.64 10.42 19.38
C GLY A 47 -10.81 11.60 18.42
N LYS A 48 -9.72 12.14 17.88
CA LYS A 48 -9.77 13.16 16.83
C LYS A 48 -10.47 12.62 15.58
N PRO A 49 -11.24 13.47 14.86
CA PRO A 49 -11.83 13.09 13.59
C PRO A 49 -10.76 12.71 12.56
N CYS A 50 -10.87 11.52 12.00
CA CYS A 50 -10.04 11.05 10.89
C CYS A 50 -10.83 10.07 10.02
N GLN A 51 -10.35 9.86 8.79
CA GLN A 51 -11.06 9.09 7.79
C GLN A 51 -10.14 8.06 7.13
N ILE A 52 -10.72 6.93 6.73
CA ILE A 52 -10.06 5.92 5.90
C ILE A 52 -10.98 5.62 4.72
N VAL A 53 -10.46 5.76 3.51
CA VAL A 53 -11.15 5.39 2.26
C VAL A 53 -10.49 4.12 1.74
N VAL A 54 -11.25 3.03 1.67
CA VAL A 54 -10.79 1.74 1.13
C VAL A 54 -11.32 1.62 -0.31
N LEU A 55 -10.43 1.72 -1.28
CA LEU A 55 -10.72 1.61 -2.71
C LEU A 55 -10.75 0.14 -3.12
N GLY A 56 -11.83 -0.31 -3.76
CA GLY A 56 -12.02 -1.72 -4.06
C GLY A 56 -12.14 -2.55 -2.79
N ALA A 57 -13.01 -2.13 -1.87
CA ALA A 57 -13.05 -2.66 -0.52
C ALA A 57 -13.35 -4.16 -0.42
N GLY A 58 -13.92 -4.78 -1.45
CA GLY A 58 -14.19 -6.21 -1.54
C GLY A 58 -14.72 -6.79 -0.23
N PHE A 59 -14.03 -7.79 0.30
CA PHE A 59 -14.29 -8.36 1.64
C PHE A 59 -13.23 -7.99 2.67
N ASP A 60 -12.55 -6.84 2.51
CA ASP A 60 -11.69 -6.29 3.55
C ASP A 60 -12.50 -6.07 4.85
N THR A 61 -11.93 -6.44 5.98
CA THR A 61 -12.56 -6.32 7.31
C THR A 61 -11.90 -5.25 8.18
N ARG A 62 -10.95 -4.46 7.66
CA ARG A 62 -10.30 -3.36 8.40
C ARG A 62 -11.31 -2.44 9.06
N SER A 63 -12.39 -2.09 8.35
CA SER A 63 -13.43 -1.19 8.83
C SER A 63 -14.18 -1.67 10.07
N ILE A 64 -14.25 -2.99 10.32
CA ILE A 64 -14.89 -3.56 11.52
C ILE A 64 -13.86 -3.98 12.57
N ARG A 65 -12.59 -4.18 12.19
CA ARG A 65 -11.49 -4.51 13.12
C ARG A 65 -10.89 -3.29 13.80
N TYR A 66 -10.83 -2.16 13.09
CA TYR A 66 -10.15 -0.94 13.54
C TYR A 66 -11.07 0.19 13.96
N GLN A 67 -12.40 -0.01 13.84
CA GLN A 67 -13.34 1.06 14.08
C GLN A 67 -13.30 1.57 15.52
N ARG A 68 -13.39 2.90 15.67
CA ARG A 68 -13.42 3.57 16.97
C ARG A 68 -14.12 4.92 16.88
N PRO A 69 -14.55 5.53 18.00
CA PRO A 69 -15.02 6.91 18.00
C PRO A 69 -14.02 7.87 17.36
N GLY A 70 -14.51 8.83 16.58
CA GLY A 70 -13.69 9.78 15.82
C GLY A 70 -13.23 9.25 14.44
N LEU A 71 -13.17 7.93 14.24
CA LEU A 71 -12.79 7.34 12.98
C LEU A 71 -14.00 7.07 12.08
N ARG A 72 -13.86 7.37 10.79
CA ARG A 72 -14.84 7.01 9.75
C ARG A 72 -14.18 6.18 8.66
N PHE A 73 -14.82 5.08 8.31
CA PHE A 73 -14.43 4.27 7.15
C PHE A 73 -15.42 4.50 6.03
N PHE A 74 -14.90 4.66 4.81
CA PHE A 74 -15.64 4.66 3.56
C PHE A 74 -15.15 3.45 2.75
N GLU A 75 -16.03 2.49 2.53
CA GLU A 75 -15.73 1.33 1.70
C GLU A 75 -16.32 1.55 0.32
N VAL A 76 -15.44 1.71 -0.67
CA VAL A 76 -15.78 2.03 -2.06
C VAL A 76 -15.61 0.78 -2.90
N ASP A 77 -16.68 0.31 -3.53
CA ASP A 77 -16.67 -0.83 -4.45
C ASP A 77 -17.92 -0.79 -5.34
N LEU A 78 -18.01 -1.72 -6.29
CA LEU A 78 -19.22 -1.92 -7.09
C LEU A 78 -20.46 -2.04 -6.21
N PRO A 79 -21.61 -1.46 -6.62
CA PRO A 79 -22.85 -1.53 -5.83
C PRO A 79 -23.22 -2.94 -5.39
N GLU A 80 -23.01 -3.94 -6.25
CA GLU A 80 -23.32 -5.35 -5.96
C GLU A 80 -22.37 -5.93 -4.90
N THR A 81 -21.08 -5.58 -4.95
CA THR A 81 -20.08 -6.00 -3.94
C THR A 81 -20.43 -5.41 -2.58
N ILE A 82 -20.76 -4.11 -2.54
CA ILE A 82 -21.15 -3.42 -1.32
C ILE A 82 -22.41 -4.04 -0.71
N GLU A 83 -23.41 -4.38 -1.52
CA GLU A 83 -24.63 -5.03 -1.04
C GLU A 83 -24.36 -6.44 -0.50
N ALA A 84 -23.51 -7.23 -1.17
CA ALA A 84 -23.10 -8.54 -0.68
C ALA A 84 -22.37 -8.43 0.68
N LYS A 85 -21.47 -7.46 0.81
CA LYS A 85 -20.74 -7.20 2.06
C LYS A 85 -21.64 -6.66 3.16
N ARG A 86 -22.66 -5.85 2.82
CA ARG A 86 -23.67 -5.35 3.76
C ARG A 86 -24.29 -6.49 4.55
N VAL A 87 -24.72 -7.55 3.87
CA VAL A 87 -25.33 -8.73 4.51
C VAL A 87 -24.38 -9.36 5.53
N VAL A 88 -23.10 -9.52 5.19
CA VAL A 88 -22.09 -10.07 6.10
C VAL A 88 -21.85 -9.17 7.31
N HIS A 89 -21.74 -7.86 7.09
CA HIS A 89 -21.55 -6.86 8.16
C HIS A 89 -22.74 -6.79 9.12
N GLU A 90 -23.97 -6.73 8.62
CA GLU A 90 -25.17 -6.72 9.46
C GLU A 90 -25.30 -8.00 10.27
N ARG A 91 -24.97 -9.15 9.65
CA ARG A 91 -24.97 -10.43 10.36
C ARG A 91 -23.91 -10.47 11.45
N TYR A 92 -22.68 -10.03 11.18
CA TYR A 92 -21.62 -9.95 12.17
C TYR A 92 -22.01 -9.05 13.35
N LYS A 93 -22.62 -7.89 13.07
CA LYS A 93 -23.15 -7.02 14.11
C LYS A 93 -24.25 -7.69 14.93
N ALA A 94 -25.22 -8.33 14.29
CA ALA A 94 -26.34 -8.95 14.99
C ALA A 94 -25.92 -10.17 15.83
N GLU A 95 -25.00 -10.98 15.33
CA GLU A 95 -24.69 -12.31 15.91
C GLU A 95 -23.39 -12.33 16.73
N VAL A 96 -22.44 -11.41 16.50
CA VAL A 96 -21.09 -11.49 17.07
C VAL A 96 -20.72 -10.26 17.89
N GLU A 97 -20.86 -9.05 17.32
CA GLU A 97 -20.47 -7.80 18.01
C GLU A 97 -21.53 -6.69 17.80
N PRO A 98 -22.59 -6.65 18.63
CA PRO A 98 -23.67 -5.67 18.50
C PRO A 98 -23.24 -4.22 18.60
N SER A 99 -22.12 -3.94 19.29
CA SER A 99 -21.59 -2.60 19.44
C SER A 99 -20.71 -2.14 18.27
N VAL A 100 -20.41 -3.03 17.31
CA VAL A 100 -19.57 -2.69 16.17
C VAL A 100 -20.19 -1.53 15.38
N ARG A 101 -19.35 -0.54 15.10
CA ARG A 101 -19.67 0.55 14.20
C ARG A 101 -19.34 0.06 12.78
N LEU A 102 -20.32 0.13 11.89
CA LEU A 102 -20.17 -0.30 10.51
C LEU A 102 -19.61 0.85 9.66
N PRO A 103 -18.87 0.56 8.58
CA PRO A 103 -18.41 1.58 7.64
C PRO A 103 -19.57 2.25 6.90
N GLU A 104 -19.27 3.42 6.34
CA GLU A 104 -20.05 4.00 5.25
C GLU A 104 -19.84 3.16 4.00
N ARG A 105 -20.96 2.79 3.36
CA ARG A 105 -21.01 1.84 2.24
C ARG A 105 -21.21 2.61 0.95
N VAL A 106 -20.19 2.65 0.11
CA VAL A 106 -20.15 3.52 -1.07
C VAL A 106 -20.16 2.65 -2.32
N GLY A 107 -21.37 2.43 -2.86
CA GLY A 107 -21.54 1.77 -4.16
C GLY A 107 -21.11 2.71 -5.28
N PHE A 108 -19.89 2.52 -5.78
CA PHE A 108 -19.27 3.34 -6.82
C PHE A 108 -18.28 2.48 -7.61
N ASP A 109 -18.48 2.39 -8.93
CA ASP A 109 -17.50 1.79 -9.83
C ASP A 109 -16.34 2.77 -10.03
N LEU A 110 -15.12 2.37 -9.68
CA LEU A 110 -13.94 3.22 -9.84
C LEU A 110 -13.70 3.66 -11.29
N ASN A 111 -14.22 2.93 -12.28
CA ASN A 111 -14.19 3.35 -13.69
C ASN A 111 -14.98 4.64 -13.94
N GLU A 112 -15.95 4.99 -13.10
CA GLU A 112 -16.70 6.25 -13.20
C GLU A 112 -15.81 7.48 -12.91
N CYS A 113 -14.58 7.28 -12.40
CA CYS A 113 -13.59 8.35 -12.27
C CYS A 113 -13.16 8.94 -13.62
N GLU A 114 -13.49 8.31 -14.76
CA GLU A 114 -13.34 8.92 -16.08
C GLU A 114 -14.24 10.14 -16.30
N HIS A 115 -15.36 10.20 -15.57
CA HIS A 115 -16.44 11.18 -15.82
C HIS A 115 -16.87 11.94 -14.58
N SER A 116 -16.53 11.45 -13.38
CA SER A 116 -16.96 12.00 -12.11
C SER A 116 -15.85 11.96 -11.06
N SER A 117 -15.98 12.78 -10.02
CA SER A 117 -15.05 12.80 -8.90
C SER A 117 -15.54 11.86 -7.78
N LEU A 118 -14.63 11.02 -7.28
CA LEU A 118 -14.94 10.14 -6.16
C LEU A 118 -15.08 10.97 -4.89
N LEU A 119 -14.16 11.90 -4.61
CA LEU A 119 -14.21 12.68 -3.36
C LEU A 119 -15.42 13.64 -3.32
N ASP A 120 -15.84 14.21 -4.45
CA ASP A 120 -17.08 14.99 -4.54
C ASP A 120 -18.29 14.11 -4.21
N THR A 121 -18.32 12.89 -4.72
CA THR A 121 -19.37 11.91 -4.42
C THR A 121 -19.37 11.54 -2.93
N LEU A 122 -18.19 11.26 -2.36
CA LEU A 122 -18.03 10.94 -0.95
C LEU A 122 -18.49 12.11 -0.06
N GLU A 123 -18.14 13.34 -0.40
CA GLU A 123 -18.51 14.53 0.37
C GLU A 123 -20.01 14.79 0.30
N THR A 124 -20.55 14.88 -0.91
CA THR A 124 -21.94 15.29 -1.14
C THR A 124 -22.96 14.23 -0.74
N LYS A 125 -22.63 12.94 -0.84
CA LYS A 125 -23.59 11.83 -0.58
C LYS A 125 -23.29 11.03 0.67
N HIS A 126 -22.02 10.94 1.08
CA HIS A 126 -21.58 10.06 2.17
C HIS A 126 -21.01 10.86 3.36
N GLY A 127 -20.97 12.19 3.26
CA GLY A 127 -20.54 13.09 4.32
C GLY A 127 -19.04 13.07 4.58
N PHE A 128 -18.21 12.64 3.64
CA PHE A 128 -16.76 12.79 3.72
C PHE A 128 -16.38 14.27 3.91
N VAL A 129 -15.39 14.51 4.75
CA VAL A 129 -14.96 15.86 5.13
C VAL A 129 -13.56 16.12 4.53
N ARG A 130 -13.36 17.29 3.92
CA ARG A 130 -12.14 17.58 3.14
C ARG A 130 -10.94 18.09 3.94
N ASP A 131 -11.16 18.57 5.15
CA ASP A 131 -10.15 19.19 6.02
C ASP A 131 -9.79 18.31 7.23
N VAL A 132 -10.06 17.00 7.16
CA VAL A 132 -9.71 16.03 8.21
C VAL A 132 -8.65 15.04 7.71
N PRO A 133 -7.73 14.57 8.57
CA PRO A 133 -6.72 13.60 8.18
C PRO A 133 -7.35 12.35 7.55
N THR A 134 -6.89 11.99 6.34
CA THR A 134 -7.47 10.90 5.56
C THR A 134 -6.41 9.93 5.06
N MET A 135 -6.60 8.63 5.30
CA MET A 135 -5.81 7.58 4.68
C MET A 135 -6.57 6.94 3.51
N PHE A 136 -5.90 6.81 2.36
CA PHE A 136 -6.39 6.08 1.20
C PHE A 136 -5.71 4.71 1.14
N VAL A 137 -6.52 3.66 1.07
CA VAL A 137 -6.07 2.26 0.99
C VAL A 137 -6.46 1.68 -0.36
N SER A 138 -5.52 1.03 -1.05
CA SER A 138 -5.76 0.32 -2.30
C SER A 138 -5.09 -1.05 -2.24
N GLU A 139 -5.87 -2.12 -2.42
CA GLU A 139 -5.37 -3.50 -2.38
C GLU A 139 -5.82 -4.26 -3.63
N ALA A 140 -4.92 -4.44 -4.58
CA ALA A 140 -5.14 -5.24 -5.79
C ALA A 140 -6.44 -4.96 -6.56
N VAL A 141 -6.88 -3.70 -6.62
CA VAL A 141 -8.07 -3.29 -7.38
C VAL A 141 -7.70 -2.60 -8.70
N MET A 142 -6.57 -1.90 -8.77
CA MET A 142 -6.20 -1.09 -9.94
C MET A 142 -5.91 -1.93 -11.20
N PHE A 143 -5.78 -3.24 -11.07
CA PHE A 143 -5.74 -4.19 -12.20
C PHE A 143 -7.03 -4.24 -13.02
N TYR A 144 -8.15 -3.80 -12.45
CA TYR A 144 -9.49 -3.91 -13.03
C TYR A 144 -10.09 -2.55 -13.40
N VAL A 145 -9.33 -1.47 -13.19
CA VAL A 145 -9.78 -0.09 -13.43
C VAL A 145 -9.12 0.43 -14.69
N ASN A 146 -9.88 1.17 -15.50
CA ASN A 146 -9.39 1.77 -16.72
C ASN A 146 -8.27 2.79 -16.43
N PRO A 147 -7.23 2.88 -17.28
CA PRO A 147 -6.09 3.78 -17.04
C PRO A 147 -6.47 5.25 -16.84
N LEU A 148 -7.49 5.74 -17.55
CA LEU A 148 -7.96 7.13 -17.40
C LEU A 148 -8.63 7.36 -16.04
N ALA A 149 -9.45 6.41 -15.57
CA ALA A 149 -10.03 6.45 -14.23
C ALA A 149 -8.95 6.44 -13.15
N ILE A 150 -7.93 5.58 -13.26
CA ILE A 150 -6.80 5.55 -12.32
C ILE A 150 -6.09 6.92 -12.30
N ALA A 151 -5.80 7.48 -13.48
CA ALA A 151 -5.13 8.77 -13.59
C ALA A 151 -5.91 9.90 -12.90
N ASN A 152 -7.23 9.97 -13.14
CA ASN A 152 -8.10 10.98 -12.54
C ASN A 152 -8.22 10.79 -11.02
N LEU A 153 -8.42 9.55 -10.57
CA LEU A 153 -8.49 9.21 -9.15
C LEU A 153 -7.19 9.55 -8.41
N TYR A 154 -6.03 9.20 -8.98
CA TYR A 154 -4.73 9.53 -8.40
C TYR A 154 -4.52 11.04 -8.34
N ALA A 155 -4.81 11.76 -9.43
CA ALA A 155 -4.74 13.22 -9.43
C ALA A 155 -5.60 13.84 -8.33
N GLU A 156 -6.80 13.30 -8.11
CA GLU A 156 -7.73 13.74 -7.08
C GLU A 156 -7.21 13.47 -5.66
N VAL A 157 -6.82 12.23 -5.32
CA VAL A 157 -6.34 11.89 -3.96
C VAL A 157 -4.98 12.52 -3.63
N PHE A 158 -4.13 12.76 -4.63
CA PHE A 158 -2.87 13.50 -4.41
C PHE A 158 -3.10 15.01 -4.29
N ALA A 159 -4.08 15.58 -5.01
CA ALA A 159 -4.48 16.97 -4.80
C ALA A 159 -5.03 17.19 -3.38
N TYR A 160 -5.78 16.23 -2.83
CA TYR A 160 -6.25 16.27 -1.45
C TYR A 160 -5.12 16.48 -0.43
N GLY A 161 -4.00 15.76 -0.60
CA GLY A 161 -2.83 15.84 0.29
C GLY A 161 -2.15 17.22 0.32
N LYS A 162 -2.44 18.09 -0.65
CA LYS A 162 -1.94 19.46 -0.70
C LYS A 162 -2.70 20.41 0.22
N SER A 163 -3.93 20.04 0.63
CA SER A 163 -4.79 20.85 1.49
C SER A 163 -5.01 20.26 2.88
N ALA A 164 -4.94 18.93 3.03
CA ALA A 164 -5.13 18.23 4.30
C ALA A 164 -4.09 17.12 4.45
N GLU A 165 -3.85 16.68 5.69
CA GLU A 165 -2.96 15.54 5.93
C GLU A 165 -3.52 14.27 5.29
N ALA A 166 -2.69 13.62 4.47
CA ALA A 166 -3.09 12.44 3.73
C ALA A 166 -2.02 11.36 3.77
N MET A 167 -2.46 10.11 3.99
CA MET A 167 -1.62 8.92 3.87
C MET A 167 -2.12 8.03 2.74
N TYR A 168 -1.19 7.43 2.00
CA TYR A 168 -1.45 6.51 0.91
C TYR A 168 -0.82 5.17 1.30
N CYS A 169 -1.65 4.15 1.46
CA CYS A 169 -1.26 2.82 1.88
C CYS A 169 -1.68 1.82 0.80
N PHE A 170 -0.79 1.57 -0.15
CA PHE A 170 -1.10 0.85 -1.37
C PHE A 170 -0.34 -0.49 -1.44
N THR A 171 -1.04 -1.54 -1.84
CA THR A 171 -0.47 -2.81 -2.29
C THR A 171 -1.13 -3.19 -3.61
N ASP A 172 -0.81 -2.46 -4.67
CA ASP A 172 -1.58 -2.47 -5.93
C ASP A 172 -0.72 -2.21 -7.17
N SER A 173 -1.32 -2.38 -8.35
CA SER A 173 -0.74 -1.85 -9.59
C SER A 173 -0.70 -0.33 -9.51
N MET A 174 0.45 0.24 -9.88
CA MET A 174 0.61 1.68 -10.07
C MET A 174 0.86 2.05 -11.52
N ARG A 175 0.57 1.14 -12.46
CA ARG A 175 0.73 1.41 -13.90
C ARG A 175 -0.28 2.43 -14.42
N PRO A 176 0.08 3.24 -15.43
CA PRO A 176 1.39 3.29 -16.11
C PRO A 176 2.42 4.18 -15.39
N PHE A 177 2.16 4.64 -14.17
CA PHE A 177 3.00 5.63 -13.49
C PHE A 177 4.28 5.04 -12.89
N VAL A 178 4.19 3.82 -12.35
CA VAL A 178 5.32 3.04 -11.84
C VAL A 178 5.20 1.64 -12.43
N GLU A 179 6.15 1.28 -13.30
CA GLU A 179 6.11 0.00 -14.03
C GLU A 179 7.08 -1.03 -13.46
N GLY A 180 8.28 -0.58 -13.06
CA GLY A 180 9.32 -1.45 -12.55
C GLY A 180 9.27 -1.62 -11.03
N PRO A 181 10.06 -2.55 -10.48
CA PRO A 181 10.13 -2.80 -9.03
C PRO A 181 11.01 -1.77 -8.28
N PHE A 182 11.44 -0.71 -8.95
CA PHE A 182 12.51 0.15 -8.48
C PHE A 182 11.99 1.24 -7.53
N SER A 183 12.56 1.30 -6.33
CA SER A 183 12.15 2.30 -5.33
C SER A 183 12.43 3.74 -5.75
N ASP A 184 13.42 4.00 -6.60
CA ASP A 184 13.69 5.34 -7.15
C ASP A 184 12.62 5.78 -8.16
N GLU A 185 12.09 4.86 -8.98
CA GLU A 185 10.96 5.14 -9.88
C GLU A 185 9.71 5.52 -9.06
N ALA A 186 9.38 4.70 -8.05
CA ALA A 186 8.27 4.98 -7.15
C ALA A 186 8.46 6.29 -6.38
N ALA A 187 9.65 6.51 -5.81
CA ALA A 187 9.98 7.73 -5.07
C ALA A 187 9.87 8.98 -5.96
N SER A 188 10.35 8.90 -7.21
CA SER A 188 10.24 9.98 -8.18
C SER A 188 8.78 10.30 -8.51
N PHE A 189 7.95 9.26 -8.70
CA PHE A 189 6.51 9.44 -8.94
C PHE A 189 5.83 10.17 -7.77
N PHE A 190 5.96 9.65 -6.54
CA PHE A 190 5.35 10.26 -5.35
C PHE A 190 5.88 11.67 -5.09
N HIS A 191 7.19 11.89 -5.26
CA HIS A 191 7.80 13.21 -5.11
C HIS A 191 7.19 14.22 -6.09
N GLY A 192 6.96 13.84 -7.35
CA GLY A 192 6.28 14.68 -8.34
C GLY A 192 4.86 15.11 -7.94
N GLN A 193 4.22 14.35 -7.03
CA GLN A 193 2.90 14.67 -6.49
C GLN A 193 2.95 15.51 -5.21
N GLY A 194 4.14 15.83 -4.69
CA GLY A 194 4.30 16.47 -3.38
C GLY A 194 4.11 15.49 -2.22
N VAL A 195 4.36 14.20 -2.45
CA VAL A 195 4.21 13.12 -1.46
C VAL A 195 5.58 12.53 -1.15
N GLN A 196 5.83 12.24 0.13
CA GLN A 196 7.02 11.52 0.55
C GLN A 196 6.73 10.01 0.62
N LEU A 197 7.46 9.22 -0.15
CA LEU A 197 7.47 7.76 -0.04
C LEU A 197 8.31 7.37 1.18
N LEU A 198 7.73 6.63 2.11
CA LEU A 198 8.35 6.24 3.39
C LEU A 198 8.80 4.79 3.40
N SER A 199 7.98 3.91 2.81
CA SER A 199 8.24 2.49 2.72
C SER A 199 7.86 2.01 1.32
N HIS A 200 8.76 1.26 0.66
CA HIS A 200 8.53 0.74 -0.68
C HIS A 200 9.12 -0.65 -0.92
N SER A 201 8.30 -1.51 -1.51
CA SER A 201 8.70 -2.79 -2.09
C SER A 201 7.84 -3.09 -3.30
N ALA A 202 8.18 -4.13 -4.05
CA ALA A 202 7.44 -4.55 -5.23
C ALA A 202 7.43 -6.07 -5.34
N ARG A 203 6.37 -6.62 -5.94
CA ARG A 203 6.33 -8.03 -6.34
C ARG A 203 6.14 -8.17 -7.84
N TRP A 204 6.56 -9.33 -8.34
CA TRP A 204 6.42 -9.74 -9.74
C TRP A 204 6.91 -8.67 -10.72
N SER A 205 8.14 -8.23 -10.49
CA SER A 205 8.83 -7.24 -11.32
C SER A 205 8.10 -5.89 -11.43
N GLY A 206 7.46 -5.44 -10.35
CA GLY A 206 6.75 -4.15 -10.32
C GLY A 206 5.29 -4.23 -10.76
N ALA A 207 4.76 -5.43 -10.99
CA ALA A 207 3.32 -5.58 -11.25
C ALA A 207 2.48 -5.14 -10.04
N VAL A 208 2.97 -5.37 -8.82
CA VAL A 208 2.34 -4.89 -7.59
C VAL A 208 3.37 -4.09 -6.79
N GLN A 209 3.02 -2.87 -6.43
CA GLN A 209 3.81 -1.97 -5.60
C GLN A 209 3.26 -1.97 -4.18
N PHE A 210 4.14 -2.03 -3.20
CA PHE A 210 3.87 -1.81 -1.79
C PHE A 210 4.36 -0.42 -1.46
N ALA A 211 3.47 0.47 -1.05
CA ALA A 211 3.83 1.85 -0.76
C ALA A 211 3.12 2.32 0.51
N HIS A 212 3.90 2.78 1.49
CA HIS A 212 3.43 3.76 2.47
C HIS A 212 4.00 5.10 2.08
N ALA A 213 3.12 6.05 1.81
CA ALA A 213 3.50 7.41 1.44
C ALA A 213 2.62 8.41 2.17
N VAL A 214 3.16 9.59 2.49
CA VAL A 214 2.44 10.65 3.21
C VAL A 214 2.63 11.97 2.49
N ALA A 215 1.54 12.72 2.32
CA ALA A 215 1.57 14.01 1.66
C ALA A 215 2.43 15.03 2.44
N ARG A 216 3.18 15.88 1.72
CA ARG A 216 3.83 17.05 2.32
C ARG A 216 2.83 18.20 2.39
N THR A 217 1.89 18.12 3.33
CA THR A 217 0.89 19.17 3.51
C THR A 217 1.57 20.47 4.01
N PRO A 218 1.45 21.60 3.28
CA PRO A 218 2.06 22.86 3.69
C PRO A 218 1.61 23.27 5.09
N THR A 219 2.50 23.86 5.89
CA THR A 219 2.34 24.30 7.30
C THR A 219 2.38 23.23 8.40
N LEU A 220 2.20 21.95 8.08
CA LEU A 220 2.23 20.86 9.08
C LEU A 220 3.46 19.97 8.96
N SER A 221 4.02 19.77 7.76
CA SER A 221 5.12 18.83 7.54
C SER A 221 6.42 19.12 8.31
N GLU A 222 6.62 20.35 8.79
CA GLU A 222 7.78 20.75 9.58
C GLU A 222 7.58 20.58 11.10
N THR A 223 6.38 20.25 11.56
CA THR A 223 6.12 20.01 12.99
C THR A 223 6.50 18.59 13.37
N ALA A 224 7.13 18.42 14.53
CA ALA A 224 7.54 17.10 15.04
C ALA A 224 6.34 16.14 15.20
N ASP A 225 5.15 16.68 15.48
CA ASP A 225 3.91 15.94 15.70
C ASP A 225 3.06 15.75 14.42
N SER A 226 3.62 15.98 13.24
CA SER A 226 2.89 15.78 11.98
C SER A 226 2.66 14.31 11.66
N LEU A 227 1.63 14.02 10.85
CA LEU A 227 1.38 12.68 10.33
C LEU A 227 2.62 12.12 9.62
N LEU A 228 3.31 12.96 8.84
CA LEU A 228 4.51 12.57 8.09
C LEU A 228 5.62 12.09 9.02
N ASN A 229 5.98 12.87 10.03
CA ASN A 229 7.07 12.52 10.94
C ASN A 229 6.71 11.32 11.82
N HIS A 230 5.46 11.23 12.27
CA HIS A 230 5.00 10.06 13.03
C HIS A 230 5.05 8.78 12.21
N VAL A 231 4.48 8.77 11.00
CA VAL A 231 4.47 7.58 10.16
C VAL A 231 5.90 7.20 9.77
N ALA A 232 6.76 8.17 9.40
CA ALA A 232 8.16 7.91 9.06
C ALA A 232 8.96 7.24 10.19
N ALA A 233 8.60 7.48 11.45
CA ALA A 233 9.23 6.85 12.61
C ALA A 233 8.65 5.48 12.99
N ASN A 234 7.48 5.10 12.43
CA ASN A 234 6.71 3.93 12.85
C ASN A 234 6.42 2.92 11.73
N VAL A 235 6.75 3.24 10.48
CA VAL A 235 6.76 2.27 9.38
C VAL A 235 8.20 1.95 9.02
N GLU A 236 8.50 0.68 8.89
CA GLU A 236 9.80 0.27 8.39
C GLU A 236 9.71 0.07 6.88
N ALA A 237 10.71 0.56 6.16
CA ALA A 237 10.91 0.10 4.80
C ALA A 237 11.20 -1.42 4.90
N PRO A 238 10.41 -2.30 4.26
CA PRO A 238 10.73 -3.71 4.26
C PRO A 238 12.16 -3.84 3.72
N VAL A 239 13.00 -4.57 4.46
CA VAL A 239 14.30 -4.97 3.93
C VAL A 239 13.96 -5.80 2.71
N ASN A 240 14.22 -5.23 1.54
CA ASN A 240 14.04 -5.87 0.24
C ASN A 240 15.05 -7.02 0.11
N SER A 241 14.86 -8.09 0.90
CA SER A 241 15.54 -9.37 0.73
C SER A 241 14.78 -10.15 -0.32
N TYR A 242 15.02 -9.68 -1.53
CA TYR A 242 14.76 -10.29 -2.80
C TYR A 242 15.66 -11.53 -2.96
N SER A 243 15.43 -12.50 -2.07
CA SER A 243 15.89 -13.87 -2.27
C SER A 243 14.96 -14.43 -3.35
N PRO A 244 15.46 -15.09 -4.40
CA PRO A 244 14.60 -15.74 -5.38
C PRO A 244 13.53 -16.54 -4.65
N GLU A 245 12.24 -16.19 -4.83
CA GLU A 245 11.10 -16.90 -4.20
C GLU A 245 11.17 -18.41 -4.47
N ARG A 246 11.92 -18.80 -5.51
CA ARG A 246 12.43 -20.14 -5.71
C ARG A 246 13.92 -20.11 -6.02
N SER A 247 14.71 -20.64 -5.08
CA SER A 247 15.98 -21.25 -5.45
C SER A 247 15.71 -22.68 -5.91
N SER A 248 16.21 -23.07 -7.09
CA SER A 248 16.25 -24.49 -7.49
C SER A 248 17.31 -25.28 -6.69
N ARG A 249 18.04 -24.60 -5.79
CA ARG A 249 19.07 -25.18 -4.95
C ARG A 249 18.46 -25.65 -3.63
N SER A 250 18.77 -26.89 -3.26
CA SER A 250 18.43 -27.44 -1.93
C SER A 250 19.05 -26.57 -0.81
N PRO A 251 18.35 -26.32 0.31
CA PRO A 251 18.87 -25.55 1.44
C PRO A 251 20.25 -26.00 1.93
N ASP A 252 20.54 -27.29 1.81
CA ASP A 252 21.79 -27.91 2.31
C ASP A 252 22.94 -27.92 1.28
N ALA A 253 22.70 -27.49 0.04
CA ALA A 253 23.74 -27.46 -0.98
C ALA A 253 24.81 -26.39 -0.65
N GLN A 254 25.98 -26.40 -1.29
CA GLN A 254 26.98 -25.31 -1.16
C GLN A 254 26.66 -24.15 -2.12
N PRO A 255 26.90 -22.87 -1.75
CA PRO A 255 26.66 -21.74 -2.64
C PRO A 255 27.54 -21.85 -3.89
N SER A 256 26.99 -21.53 -5.07
CA SER A 256 27.70 -21.63 -6.34
C SER A 256 27.23 -20.54 -7.30
N PHE A 257 28.15 -20.01 -8.10
CA PHE A 257 27.84 -19.10 -9.21
C PHE A 257 27.37 -19.83 -10.47
N ASN A 258 27.49 -21.16 -10.52
CA ASN A 258 27.05 -21.95 -11.68
C ASN A 258 25.52 -22.04 -11.73
N ASN A 259 24.94 -21.90 -12.92
CA ASN A 259 23.48 -21.96 -13.16
C ASN A 259 22.66 -20.95 -12.33
N THR A 260 23.26 -19.82 -11.96
CA THR A 260 22.61 -18.74 -11.21
C THR A 260 22.55 -17.49 -12.09
N TRP A 261 21.42 -16.77 -12.07
CA TRP A 261 21.32 -15.46 -12.69
C TRP A 261 22.06 -14.45 -11.83
N TYR A 262 22.98 -13.71 -12.42
CA TYR A 262 23.71 -12.62 -11.78
C TYR A 262 23.56 -11.36 -12.61
N ALA A 263 23.50 -10.23 -11.90
CA ALA A 263 23.54 -8.93 -12.53
C ALA A 263 24.99 -8.44 -12.63
N ILE A 264 25.41 -8.00 -13.81
CA ILE A 264 26.73 -7.39 -14.04
C ILE A 264 26.49 -5.95 -14.43
N THR A 265 27.26 -5.04 -13.82
CA THR A 265 27.39 -3.65 -14.27
C THR A 265 28.83 -3.39 -14.68
N TYR A 266 29.04 -2.67 -15.77
CA TYR A 266 30.34 -2.14 -16.11
C TYR A 266 30.60 -0.85 -15.35
N SER A 267 31.85 -0.60 -14.97
CA SER A 267 32.23 0.64 -14.26
C SER A 267 31.86 1.91 -15.04
N SER A 268 31.74 1.82 -16.37
CA SER A 268 31.30 2.91 -17.26
C SER A 268 29.81 3.24 -17.16
N GLU A 269 29.00 2.34 -16.62
CA GLU A 269 27.55 2.52 -16.46
C GLU A 269 27.18 3.17 -15.13
N LEU A 270 28.14 3.25 -14.19
CA LEU A 270 27.97 3.88 -12.89
C LEU A 270 28.28 5.38 -12.97
N ARG A 271 27.39 6.21 -12.42
CA ARG A 271 27.58 7.66 -12.31
C ARG A 271 27.63 8.06 -10.83
N ASP A 272 28.51 8.99 -10.49
CA ASP A 272 28.67 9.43 -9.11
C ASP A 272 27.35 10.00 -8.56
N GLY A 273 26.98 9.56 -7.35
CA GLY A 273 25.75 9.99 -6.68
C GLY A 273 24.44 9.56 -7.35
N THR A 274 24.49 8.74 -8.40
CA THR A 274 23.30 8.23 -9.10
C THR A 274 23.15 6.73 -8.83
N PRO A 275 22.02 6.28 -8.26
CA PRO A 275 21.74 4.85 -8.14
C PRO A 275 21.76 4.16 -9.50
N TYR A 276 22.51 3.06 -9.63
CA TYR A 276 22.44 2.19 -10.80
C TYR A 276 21.70 0.90 -10.42
N SER A 277 20.63 0.60 -11.15
CA SER A 277 19.76 -0.56 -10.89
C SER A 277 19.77 -1.49 -12.11
N THR A 278 20.16 -2.74 -11.92
CA THR A 278 20.31 -3.70 -13.03
C THR A 278 18.95 -4.12 -13.59
N ARG A 279 18.65 -3.78 -14.85
CA ARG A 279 17.38 -4.09 -15.52
C ARG A 279 17.29 -5.54 -16.04
N LEU A 280 17.53 -6.52 -15.16
CA LEU A 280 17.24 -7.92 -15.48
C LEU A 280 15.75 -8.21 -15.26
N PHE A 281 15.20 -9.23 -15.92
CA PHE A 281 13.90 -9.80 -15.52
C PHE A 281 14.11 -10.45 -14.14
N GLY A 282 13.76 -9.73 -13.09
CA GLY A 282 14.16 -10.05 -11.72
C GLY A 282 14.83 -8.85 -11.04
N GLU A 283 15.16 -9.01 -9.78
CA GLU A 283 15.38 -7.89 -8.87
C GLU A 283 16.66 -7.10 -9.24
N PRO A 284 16.61 -5.77 -9.19
CA PRO A 284 17.78 -4.96 -9.45
C PRO A 284 18.66 -4.86 -8.21
N LEU A 285 19.94 -5.16 -8.37
CA LEU A 285 20.99 -4.77 -7.44
C LEU A 285 21.19 -3.25 -7.61
N THR A 286 20.92 -2.45 -6.58
CA THR A 286 21.24 -1.02 -6.61
C THR A 286 22.67 -0.81 -6.15
N LEU A 287 23.53 -0.29 -7.02
CA LEU A 287 24.92 0.00 -6.69
C LEU A 287 25.13 1.51 -6.59
N LEU A 288 25.77 1.93 -5.51
CA LEU A 288 26.22 3.29 -5.28
C LEU A 288 27.74 3.34 -5.34
N ARG A 289 28.26 4.20 -6.21
CA ARG A 289 29.66 4.58 -6.22
C ARG A 289 29.81 5.90 -5.48
N SER A 290 30.52 5.86 -4.37
CA SER A 290 30.87 7.05 -3.59
C SER A 290 31.98 7.85 -4.28
N ALA A 291 32.20 9.08 -3.80
CA ALA A 291 33.21 9.99 -4.34
C ALA A 291 34.66 9.47 -4.21
N ASP A 292 34.92 8.51 -3.30
CA ASP A 292 36.23 7.85 -3.16
C ASP A 292 36.34 6.55 -3.97
N ALA A 293 35.40 6.31 -4.89
CA ALA A 293 35.28 5.13 -5.74
C ALA A 293 35.01 3.80 -5.00
N THR A 294 34.58 3.85 -3.73
CA THR A 294 34.04 2.65 -3.07
C THR A 294 32.66 2.29 -3.63
N LEU A 295 32.41 1.00 -3.80
CA LEU A 295 31.15 0.43 -4.26
C LEU A 295 30.37 -0.12 -3.06
N SER A 296 29.15 0.37 -2.86
CA SER A 296 28.20 -0.17 -1.89
C SER A 296 26.95 -0.68 -2.62
N CYS A 297 26.41 -1.78 -2.12
CA CYS A 297 25.15 -2.35 -2.56
C CYS A 297 24.02 -1.96 -1.60
#